data_AF-A0AAP0LMG1-F1
#
_entry.id   AF-A0AAP0LMG1-F1
#
_cell.length_a   1.000
_cell.length_b   1.000
_cell.length_c   1.000
_cell.angle_alpha   90.00
_cell.angle_beta   90.00
_cell.angle_gamma   90.00
#
_symmetry.space_group_name_H-M   'P 1'
#
loop_
_entity.id
_entity.type
_entity.pdbx_description
1 polymer ?
#
loop_
_entity_poly.entity_id
_entity_poly.type
_entity_poly.pdbx_seq_one_letter_code
_entity_poly.pdbx_strand_id
1 'polypeptide(L)'
;MAENHPLQALFVNFQKVTNCIQTHLSNFIDRHSSSSSSQPANGKPLLFLSPSINKQSNPSSSNADSAAHQILLKGTSAPVTKDELGRATWTFLHTLAAQYPENPTRQQKKDVKELMAILSRMYPCKECADHFKEVLRANPVQAGSHDEFSQWLCHVHNVVNRSLGKLVFPCERVDARWGKLECEQRACDLQGTTDLGE
;
A
#
# COMPACT_ATOMS: atom_id res chain seq x y z
N MET A 1 -37.28 51.55 -13.27
CA MET A 1 -37.09 50.09 -13.37
C MET A 1 -35.65 49.86 -13.80
N ALA A 2 -34.89 49.07 -13.05
CA ALA A 2 -33.54 48.65 -13.41
C ALA A 2 -33.40 47.19 -12.94
N GLU A 3 -33.23 46.28 -13.90
CA GLU A 3 -33.14 44.85 -13.62
C GLU A 3 -31.71 44.49 -13.21
N ASN A 4 -31.54 44.00 -11.98
CA ASN A 4 -30.25 43.50 -11.51
C ASN A 4 -29.98 42.12 -12.14
N HIS A 5 -29.18 42.10 -13.20
CA HIS A 5 -28.92 40.90 -13.99
C HIS A 5 -27.95 39.94 -13.26
N PRO A 6 -28.40 38.76 -12.76
CA PRO A 6 -27.61 37.92 -11.84
C PRO A 6 -26.36 37.30 -12.50
N LEU A 7 -26.31 37.24 -13.83
CA LEU A 7 -25.17 36.73 -14.59
C LEU A 7 -23.90 37.57 -14.42
N GLN A 8 -24.02 38.88 -14.15
CA GLN A 8 -22.85 39.75 -14.05
C GLN A 8 -22.02 39.49 -12.78
N ALA A 9 -22.68 39.07 -11.69
CA ALA A 9 -21.99 38.61 -10.48
C ALA A 9 -21.19 37.31 -10.71
N LEU A 10 -21.71 36.40 -11.54
CA LEU A 10 -21.01 35.17 -11.91
C LEU A 10 -19.75 35.47 -12.75
N PHE A 11 -19.84 36.38 -13.72
CA PHE A 11 -18.68 36.80 -14.53
C PHE A 11 -17.57 37.45 -13.68
N VAL A 12 -17.92 38.35 -12.76
CA VAL A 12 -16.94 38.99 -11.86
C VAL A 12 -16.25 37.97 -10.95
N ASN A 13 -16.97 36.96 -10.47
CA ASN A 13 -16.36 35.89 -9.67
C ASN A 13 -15.45 35.00 -10.53
N PHE A 14 -15.83 34.68 -11.77
CA PHE A 14 -15.00 33.90 -12.69
C PHE A 14 -13.68 34.62 -13.01
N GLN A 15 -13.72 35.93 -13.28
CA GLN A 15 -12.51 36.74 -13.50
C GLN A 15 -11.58 36.77 -12.28
N LYS A 16 -12.11 36.85 -11.06
CA LYS A 16 -11.31 36.78 -9.82
C LYS A 16 -10.61 35.43 -9.66
N VAL A 17 -11.29 34.33 -9.98
CA VAL A 17 -10.71 32.97 -9.93
C VAL A 17 -9.62 32.80 -10.99
N THR A 18 -9.85 33.23 -12.24
CA THR A 18 -8.84 33.17 -13.31
C THR A 18 -7.59 33.98 -12.96
N ASN A 19 -7.74 35.20 -12.44
CA ASN A 19 -6.60 36.04 -12.04
C ASN A 19 -5.78 35.42 -10.91
N CYS A 20 -6.43 34.74 -9.95
CA CYS A 20 -5.78 34.01 -8.85
C CYS A 20 -4.98 32.80 -9.36
N ILE A 21 -5.53 32.05 -10.32
CA ILE A 21 -4.84 30.90 -10.94
C ILE A 21 -3.62 31.38 -11.75
N GLN A 22 -3.74 32.50 -12.46
CA GLN A 22 -2.66 33.05 -13.29
C GLN A 22 -1.46 33.53 -12.46
N THR A 23 -1.67 34.18 -11.31
CA THR A 23 -0.57 34.64 -10.43
C THR A 23 0.14 33.51 -9.69
N HIS A 24 -0.53 32.38 -9.45
CA HIS A 24 0.12 31.20 -8.86
C HIS A 24 0.88 30.36 -9.88
N LEU A 25 0.44 30.30 -11.14
CA LEU A 25 1.14 29.56 -12.20
C LEU A 25 2.45 30.24 -12.65
N SER A 26 2.52 31.57 -12.71
CA SER A 26 3.76 32.28 -13.05
C SER A 26 4.90 31.95 -12.06
N ASN A 27 4.59 31.92 -10.77
CA ASN A 27 5.55 31.60 -9.70
C ASN A 27 6.07 30.15 -9.73
N PHE A 28 5.40 29.24 -10.45
CA PHE A 28 5.82 27.85 -10.58
C PHE A 28 6.78 27.63 -11.76
N ILE A 29 6.65 28.42 -12.84
CA ILE A 29 7.45 28.28 -14.06
C ILE A 29 8.86 28.87 -13.88
N ASP A 30 9.00 29.99 -13.15
CA ASP A 30 10.29 30.66 -12.94
C ASP A 30 11.30 29.88 -12.05
N ARG A 31 10.88 28.81 -11.37
CA ARG A 31 11.79 27.99 -10.53
C ARG A 31 12.56 26.91 -11.29
N HIS A 32 12.31 26.71 -12.59
CA HIS A 32 12.89 25.58 -13.34
C HIS A 32 13.97 25.93 -14.37
N SER A 33 14.37 27.21 -14.47
CA SER A 33 15.24 27.75 -15.53
C SER A 33 16.64 28.19 -15.08
N SER A 34 17.12 27.76 -13.91
CA SER A 34 18.43 28.19 -13.36
C SER A 34 19.25 27.07 -12.68
N SER A 35 19.82 26.17 -13.48
CA SER A 35 21.18 25.63 -13.24
C SER A 35 21.72 24.84 -14.44
N SER A 36 22.78 25.36 -15.06
CA SER A 36 23.59 24.66 -16.07
C SER A 36 25.04 25.15 -15.97
N SER A 37 26.01 24.21 -16.07
CA SER A 37 27.49 24.33 -15.95
C SER A 37 27.99 23.31 -14.91
N SER A 38 29.01 22.46 -15.13
CA SER A 38 30.07 22.41 -16.17
C SER A 38 30.57 20.97 -16.43
N GLN A 39 31.38 20.78 -17.49
CA GLN A 39 31.99 19.50 -17.96
C GLN A 39 33.50 19.35 -17.52
N PRO A 40 34.41 18.65 -18.24
CA PRO A 40 34.65 17.18 -18.27
C PRO A 40 36.15 16.74 -18.08
N ALA A 41 36.42 15.43 -17.93
CA ALA A 41 37.64 14.69 -18.39
C ALA A 41 37.38 13.17 -18.22
N ASN A 42 37.51 12.24 -19.18
CA ASN A 42 38.53 11.87 -20.19
C ASN A 42 39.73 11.08 -19.61
N GLY A 43 39.89 9.79 -20.02
CA GLY A 43 40.95 8.89 -19.50
C GLY A 43 40.82 7.39 -19.87
N LYS A 44 41.27 7.01 -21.08
CA LYS A 44 41.88 5.69 -21.42
C LYS A 44 43.38 5.97 -21.66
N PRO A 45 44.37 5.02 -21.57
CA PRO A 45 44.34 3.61 -22.00
C PRO A 45 44.97 2.67 -20.92
N LEU A 46 45.51 1.43 -21.10
CA LEU A 46 45.94 0.61 -22.26
C LEU A 46 45.59 -0.89 -22.16
N LEU A 47 45.64 -1.49 -23.34
CA LEU A 47 45.82 -2.88 -23.75
C LEU A 47 46.81 -3.72 -22.92
N PHE A 48 46.47 -4.99 -22.66
CA PHE A 48 47.42 -6.11 -22.56
C PHE A 48 46.85 -7.36 -23.26
N LEU A 49 47.71 -8.12 -23.93
CA LEU A 49 47.33 -9.28 -24.74
C LEU A 49 47.30 -10.59 -23.93
N SER A 50 46.42 -11.49 -24.37
CA SER A 50 46.27 -12.90 -23.99
C SER A 50 47.58 -13.72 -24.20
N PRO A 51 47.72 -14.95 -23.66
CA PRO A 51 46.97 -16.09 -24.23
C PRO A 51 46.61 -17.28 -23.31
N SER A 52 45.93 -18.24 -23.93
CA SER A 52 45.88 -19.68 -23.61
C SER A 52 44.86 -20.18 -22.56
N ILE A 53 43.69 -20.50 -23.13
CA ILE A 53 42.91 -21.73 -22.90
C ILE A 53 43.66 -22.80 -22.09
N ASN A 54 43.08 -23.22 -20.97
CA ASN A 54 42.93 -24.65 -20.71
C ASN A 54 41.52 -24.94 -20.21
N LYS A 55 40.89 -25.96 -20.79
CA LYS A 55 39.48 -26.28 -20.60
C LYS A 55 39.39 -27.63 -19.89
N GLN A 56 39.30 -27.61 -18.56
CA GLN A 56 38.93 -28.79 -17.78
C GLN A 56 37.71 -28.51 -16.92
N SER A 57 36.76 -29.42 -17.05
CA SER A 57 35.43 -29.38 -16.49
C SER A 57 35.41 -29.87 -15.04
N ASN A 58 34.90 -29.04 -14.13
CA ASN A 58 33.86 -29.40 -13.15
C ASN A 58 33.43 -28.13 -12.42
N PRO A 59 32.12 -27.93 -12.23
CA PRO A 59 31.67 -27.80 -10.84
C PRO A 59 30.35 -28.55 -10.58
N SER A 60 30.42 -29.50 -9.66
CA SER A 60 29.26 -29.98 -8.91
C SER A 60 28.92 -28.98 -7.79
N SER A 61 28.10 -27.95 -8.06
CA SER A 61 27.57 -27.03 -7.03
C SER A 61 26.46 -26.07 -7.53
N SER A 62 25.42 -26.58 -8.20
CA SER A 62 24.30 -25.78 -8.72
C SER A 62 23.25 -25.40 -7.66
N ASN A 63 23.67 -24.69 -6.59
CA ASN A 63 22.77 -24.01 -5.65
C ASN A 63 22.96 -22.47 -5.62
N ALA A 64 23.99 -21.93 -6.29
CA ALA A 64 24.19 -20.48 -6.41
C ALA A 64 23.36 -19.85 -7.54
N ASP A 65 23.16 -20.55 -8.65
CA ASP A 65 22.49 -20.01 -9.85
C ASP A 65 21.00 -19.69 -9.62
N SER A 66 20.32 -20.43 -8.73
CA SER A 66 18.91 -20.15 -8.39
C SER A 66 18.74 -18.79 -7.69
N ALA A 67 19.69 -18.40 -6.83
CA ALA A 67 19.67 -17.09 -6.17
C ALA A 67 19.94 -15.97 -7.17
N ALA A 68 20.91 -16.13 -8.07
CA ALA A 68 21.18 -15.17 -9.13
C ALA A 68 19.99 -14.98 -10.09
N HIS A 69 19.30 -16.08 -10.45
CA HIS A 69 18.11 -16.01 -11.30
C HIS A 69 16.92 -15.31 -10.60
N GLN A 70 16.72 -15.54 -9.29
CA GLN A 70 15.74 -14.79 -8.51
C GLN A 70 16.08 -13.30 -8.37
N ILE A 71 17.37 -12.94 -8.29
CA ILE A 71 17.81 -11.54 -8.22
C ILE A 71 17.57 -10.82 -9.56
N LEU A 72 17.77 -11.49 -10.70
CA LEU A 72 17.55 -10.89 -12.02
C LEU A 72 16.05 -10.67 -12.33
N LEU A 73 15.16 -11.53 -11.80
CA LEU A 73 13.70 -11.37 -11.91
C LEU A 73 13.14 -10.26 -11.00
N LYS A 74 13.93 -9.72 -10.06
CA LYS A 74 13.50 -8.65 -9.14
C LYS A 74 13.21 -7.31 -9.83
N GLY A 75 13.47 -7.20 -11.14
CA GLY A 75 13.12 -6.06 -12.00
C GLY A 75 11.99 -6.30 -12.99
N THR A 76 11.31 -7.47 -12.99
CA THR A 76 10.20 -7.70 -13.94
C THR A 76 8.91 -7.03 -13.45
N SER A 77 8.43 -6.03 -14.19
CA SER A 77 7.14 -5.37 -13.95
C SER A 77 5.96 -6.24 -14.38
N ALA A 78 5.78 -7.38 -13.72
CA ALA A 78 4.63 -8.26 -13.92
C ALA A 78 3.35 -7.59 -13.39
N PRO A 79 2.17 -7.85 -14.01
CA PRO A 79 0.90 -7.43 -13.45
C PRO A 79 0.65 -8.03 -12.06
N VAL A 80 0.10 -7.22 -11.15
CA VAL A 80 -0.22 -7.64 -9.77
C VAL A 80 -1.23 -8.79 -9.78
N THR A 81 -0.90 -9.88 -9.11
CA THR A 81 -1.81 -11.04 -8.96
C THR A 81 -2.92 -10.78 -7.94
N LYS A 82 -4.02 -11.53 -8.05
CA LYS A 82 -5.13 -11.54 -7.08
C LYS A 82 -4.66 -11.71 -5.63
N ASP A 83 -3.69 -12.60 -5.42
CA ASP A 83 -3.14 -12.90 -4.11
C ASP A 83 -2.23 -11.79 -3.55
N GLU A 84 -1.46 -11.11 -4.40
CA GLU A 84 -0.67 -9.94 -4.00
C GLU A 84 -1.56 -8.76 -3.65
N LEU A 85 -2.58 -8.47 -4.48
CA LEU A 85 -3.58 -7.45 -4.19
C LEU A 85 -4.31 -7.76 -2.89
N GLY A 86 -4.71 -9.02 -2.67
CA GLY A 86 -5.30 -9.49 -1.42
C GLY A 86 -4.41 -9.24 -0.21
N ARG A 87 -3.15 -9.67 -0.25
CA ARG A 87 -2.18 -9.44 0.84
C ARG A 87 -1.96 -7.96 1.14
N ALA A 88 -1.79 -7.13 0.12
CA ALA A 88 -1.62 -5.69 0.28
C ALA A 88 -2.86 -5.02 0.90
N THR A 89 -4.05 -5.43 0.45
CA THR A 89 -5.33 -4.91 0.97
C THR A 89 -5.53 -5.28 2.44
N TRP A 90 -5.33 -6.55 2.80
CA TRP A 90 -5.44 -6.98 4.19
C TRP A 90 -4.39 -6.31 5.08
N THR A 91 -3.18 -6.11 4.59
CA THR A 91 -2.13 -5.36 5.31
C THR A 91 -2.61 -3.94 5.62
N PHE A 92 -3.10 -3.20 4.62
CA PHE A 92 -3.67 -1.87 4.81
C PHE A 92 -4.83 -1.87 5.82
N LEU A 93 -5.79 -2.78 5.67
CA LEU A 93 -6.99 -2.82 6.51
C LEU A 93 -6.67 -3.16 7.98
N HIS A 94 -5.79 -4.14 8.22
CA HIS A 94 -5.43 -4.53 9.58
C HIS A 94 -4.53 -3.50 10.26
N THR A 95 -3.61 -2.84 9.53
CA THR A 95 -2.86 -1.70 10.07
C THR A 95 -3.76 -0.50 10.36
N LEU A 96 -4.77 -0.23 9.52
CA LEU A 96 -5.80 0.79 9.77
C LEU A 96 -6.61 0.46 11.03
N ALA A 97 -7.00 -0.80 11.21
CA ALA A 97 -7.70 -1.24 12.43
C ALA A 97 -6.82 -1.06 13.67
N ALA A 98 -5.55 -1.47 13.63
CA ALA A 98 -4.63 -1.28 14.76
C ALA A 98 -4.27 0.19 15.07
N GLN A 99 -4.51 1.12 14.14
CA GLN A 99 -4.40 2.57 14.38
C GLN A 99 -5.75 3.21 14.78
N TYR A 100 -6.83 2.44 14.81
CA TYR A 100 -8.16 2.96 15.12
C TYR A 100 -8.23 3.39 16.59
N PRO A 101 -8.88 4.52 16.95
CA PRO A 101 -8.93 4.97 18.33
C PRO A 101 -9.78 4.07 19.23
N GLU A 102 -9.38 3.91 20.50
CA GLU A 102 -10.22 3.30 21.55
C GLU A 102 -11.56 4.02 21.71
N ASN A 103 -11.56 5.35 21.54
CA ASN A 103 -12.75 6.21 21.60
C ASN A 103 -12.92 6.98 20.27
N PRO A 104 -13.42 6.35 19.20
CA PRO A 104 -13.49 6.97 17.88
C PRO A 104 -14.69 7.90 17.74
N THR A 105 -14.48 9.01 17.05
CA THR A 105 -15.52 10.01 16.77
C THR A 105 -16.64 9.44 15.90
N ARG A 106 -17.84 10.05 15.94
CA ARG A 106 -18.97 9.66 15.08
C ARG A 106 -18.62 9.67 13.59
N GLN A 107 -17.70 10.55 13.17
CA GLN A 107 -17.23 10.62 11.79
C GLN A 107 -16.32 9.42 11.46
N GLN A 108 -15.30 9.14 12.28
CA GLN A 108 -14.46 7.94 12.12
C GLN A 108 -15.26 6.63 12.13
N LYS A 109 -16.32 6.53 12.95
CA LYS A 109 -17.26 5.39 12.94
C LYS A 109 -18.05 5.26 11.64
N LYS A 110 -18.35 6.37 10.97
CA LYS A 110 -19.00 6.38 9.64
C LYS A 110 -18.00 6.02 8.55
N ASP A 111 -16.80 6.58 8.60
CA ASP A 111 -15.80 6.46 7.54
C ASP A 111 -15.29 5.03 7.37
N VAL A 112 -15.00 4.30 8.46
CA VAL A 112 -14.59 2.89 8.35
C VAL A 112 -15.71 1.99 7.80
N LYS A 113 -16.97 2.30 8.14
CA LYS A 113 -18.14 1.55 7.62
C LYS A 113 -18.35 1.82 6.14
N GLU A 114 -18.22 3.08 5.69
CA GLU A 114 -18.28 3.43 4.27
C GLU A 114 -17.08 2.85 3.50
N LEU A 115 -15.87 2.82 4.08
CA LEU A 115 -14.71 2.18 3.45
C LEU A 115 -14.96 0.69 3.16
N MET A 116 -15.54 -0.06 4.10
CA MET A 116 -15.91 -1.46 3.87
C MET A 116 -16.99 -1.57 2.77
N ALA A 117 -17.99 -0.70 2.79
CA ALA A 117 -19.04 -0.66 1.78
C ALA A 117 -18.51 -0.28 0.38
N ILE A 118 -17.53 0.62 0.28
CA ILE A 118 -16.82 0.95 -0.97
C ILE A 118 -16.03 -0.24 -1.47
N LEU A 119 -15.27 -0.92 -0.61
CA LEU A 119 -14.51 -2.11 -0.99
C LEU A 119 -15.40 -3.21 -1.58
N SER A 120 -16.58 -3.46 -0.98
CA SER A 120 -17.55 -4.42 -1.53
C SER A 120 -18.14 -4.09 -2.91
N ARG A 121 -17.86 -2.88 -3.44
CA ARG A 121 -18.36 -2.38 -4.74
C ARG A 121 -17.26 -2.07 -5.75
N MET A 122 -16.08 -1.64 -5.27
CA MET A 122 -15.00 -1.07 -6.07
C MET A 122 -13.72 -1.91 -6.07
N TYR A 123 -13.68 -3.03 -5.34
CA TYR A 123 -12.48 -3.86 -5.28
C TYR A 123 -12.17 -4.49 -6.65
N PRO A 124 -10.94 -4.36 -7.21
CA PRO A 124 -10.65 -4.73 -8.60
C PRO A 124 -10.89 -6.20 -8.97
N CYS A 125 -10.92 -7.11 -7.99
CA CYS A 125 -11.33 -8.50 -8.20
C CYS A 125 -12.85 -8.62 -8.03
N LYS A 126 -13.60 -8.69 -9.15
CA LYS A 126 -15.08 -8.72 -9.13
C LYS A 126 -15.66 -9.82 -8.22
N GLU A 127 -15.25 -11.06 -8.43
CA GLU A 127 -15.67 -12.22 -7.61
C GLU A 127 -15.32 -12.06 -6.12
N CYS A 128 -14.18 -11.40 -5.81
CA CYS A 128 -13.81 -11.08 -4.44
C CYS A 128 -14.75 -10.01 -3.85
N ALA A 129 -15.10 -8.98 -4.63
CA ALA A 129 -16.00 -7.90 -4.21
C ALA A 129 -17.42 -8.44 -3.95
N ASP A 130 -17.95 -9.24 -4.89
CA ASP A 130 -19.27 -9.87 -4.77
C ASP A 130 -19.32 -10.80 -3.54
N HIS A 131 -18.30 -11.64 -3.32
CA HIS A 131 -18.20 -12.47 -2.11
C HIS A 131 -18.11 -11.62 -0.83
N PHE A 132 -17.25 -10.59 -0.81
CA PHE A 132 -17.09 -9.72 0.36
C PHE A 132 -18.38 -8.96 0.70
N LYS A 133 -19.18 -8.59 -0.30
CA LYS A 133 -20.51 -8.00 -0.12
C LYS A 133 -21.46 -8.91 0.66
N GLU A 134 -21.47 -10.22 0.37
CA GLU A 134 -22.25 -11.18 1.16
C GLU A 134 -21.70 -11.35 2.57
N VAL A 135 -20.36 -11.39 2.73
CA VAL A 135 -19.71 -11.45 4.04
C VAL A 135 -20.09 -10.23 4.90
N LEU A 136 -20.12 -9.02 4.35
CA LEU A 136 -20.55 -7.81 5.07
C LEU A 136 -22.04 -7.80 5.45
N ARG A 137 -22.91 -8.43 4.65
CA ARG A 137 -24.34 -8.57 5.02
C ARG A 137 -24.53 -9.51 6.21
N ALA A 138 -23.78 -10.61 6.26
CA ALA A 138 -23.82 -11.55 7.36
C ALA A 138 -23.04 -11.07 8.60
N ASN A 139 -22.04 -10.20 8.43
CA ASN A 139 -21.16 -9.71 9.48
C ASN A 139 -21.10 -8.17 9.47
N PRO A 140 -22.15 -7.45 9.93
CA PRO A 140 -22.18 -5.99 9.94
C PRO A 140 -20.97 -5.38 10.64
N VAL A 141 -20.41 -4.31 10.06
CA VAL A 141 -19.18 -3.67 10.53
C VAL A 141 -19.34 -3.15 11.96
N GLN A 142 -18.57 -3.73 12.88
CA GLN A 142 -18.42 -3.27 14.25
C GLN A 142 -17.24 -2.29 14.31
N ALA A 143 -17.41 -1.18 15.02
CA ALA A 143 -16.50 -0.02 15.01
C ALA A 143 -16.68 0.91 16.23
N GLY A 144 -17.15 0.38 17.36
CA GLY A 144 -17.37 1.11 18.60
C GLY A 144 -16.07 1.58 19.25
N SER A 145 -15.01 0.79 19.14
CA SER A 145 -13.65 1.02 19.64
C SER A 145 -12.60 0.41 18.70
N HIS A 146 -11.32 0.55 19.06
CA HIS A 146 -10.18 -0.16 18.46
C HIS A 146 -10.39 -1.69 18.46
N ASP A 147 -10.48 -2.29 19.64
CA ASP A 147 -10.65 -3.75 19.80
C ASP A 147 -11.85 -4.27 19.01
N GLU A 148 -13.01 -3.60 19.10
CA GLU A 148 -14.22 -4.01 18.38
C GLU A 148 -14.00 -4.06 16.85
N PHE A 149 -13.26 -3.10 16.28
CA PHE A 149 -12.97 -3.07 14.85
C PHE A 149 -11.87 -4.06 14.45
N SER A 150 -10.79 -4.18 15.24
CA SER A 150 -9.68 -5.13 15.02
C SER A 150 -10.16 -6.58 15.08
N GLN A 151 -10.97 -6.94 16.10
CA GLN A 151 -11.55 -8.27 16.25
C GLN A 151 -12.56 -8.58 15.14
N TRP A 152 -13.44 -7.64 14.79
CA TRP A 152 -14.38 -7.81 13.67
C TRP A 152 -13.66 -8.06 12.35
N LEU A 153 -12.62 -7.26 12.05
CA LEU A 153 -11.86 -7.38 10.82
C LEU A 153 -11.09 -8.71 10.77
N CYS A 154 -10.55 -9.18 11.90
CA CYS A 154 -9.96 -10.51 12.00
C CYS A 154 -10.97 -11.63 11.76
N HIS A 155 -12.15 -11.55 12.38
CA HIS A 155 -13.21 -12.53 12.17
C HIS A 155 -13.63 -12.61 10.69
N VAL A 156 -13.84 -11.46 10.05
CA VAL A 156 -14.21 -11.35 8.64
C VAL A 156 -13.10 -11.84 7.70
N HIS A 157 -11.83 -11.56 8.00
CA HIS A 157 -10.70 -12.14 7.27
C HIS A 157 -10.69 -13.67 7.42
N ASN A 158 -11.03 -14.20 8.59
CA ASN A 158 -11.17 -15.63 8.82
C ASN A 158 -12.37 -16.29 8.12
N VAL A 159 -13.47 -15.57 7.88
CA VAL A 159 -14.54 -16.05 6.99
C VAL A 159 -14.00 -16.26 5.57
N VAL A 160 -13.20 -15.33 5.06
CA VAL A 160 -12.54 -15.44 3.75
C VAL A 160 -11.47 -16.53 3.73
N ASN A 161 -10.70 -16.71 4.81
CA ASN A 161 -9.73 -17.81 4.92
C ASN A 161 -10.44 -19.17 4.81
N ARG A 162 -11.55 -19.37 5.53
CA ARG A 162 -12.34 -20.61 5.47
C ARG A 162 -12.90 -20.88 4.06
N SER A 163 -13.44 -19.88 3.36
CA SER A 163 -13.96 -20.09 2.00
C SER A 163 -12.86 -20.37 0.95
N LEU A 164 -11.60 -20.05 1.26
CA LEU A 164 -10.42 -20.36 0.46
C LEU A 164 -9.62 -21.58 0.95
N GLY A 165 -10.13 -22.35 1.94
CA GLY A 165 -9.44 -23.51 2.52
C GLY A 165 -8.13 -23.17 3.26
N LYS A 166 -7.95 -21.92 3.69
CA LYS A 166 -6.78 -21.45 4.43
C LYS A 166 -6.96 -21.65 5.93
N LEU A 167 -5.84 -21.71 6.66
CA LEU A 167 -5.82 -21.79 8.12
C LEU A 167 -6.55 -20.58 8.75
N VAL A 168 -7.24 -20.84 9.86
CA VAL A 168 -7.84 -19.79 10.69
C VAL A 168 -6.73 -19.14 11.53
N PHE A 169 -6.67 -17.81 11.52
CA PHE A 169 -5.76 -17.03 12.36
C PHE A 169 -6.37 -16.81 13.75
N PRO A 170 -5.63 -17.01 14.86
CA PRO A 170 -6.13 -16.75 16.21
C PRO A 170 -6.26 -15.23 16.45
N CYS A 171 -7.50 -14.73 16.54
CA CYS A 171 -7.76 -13.29 16.63
C CYS A 171 -7.32 -12.66 17.97
N GLU A 172 -7.05 -13.49 18.98
CA GLU A 172 -6.39 -13.13 20.23
C GLU A 172 -4.97 -12.57 19.98
N ARG A 173 -4.39 -12.81 18.80
CA ARG A 173 -3.07 -12.33 18.36
C ARG A 173 -3.13 -11.23 17.30
N VAL A 174 -4.30 -10.65 17.01
CA VAL A 174 -4.47 -9.65 15.94
C VAL A 174 -3.61 -8.41 16.18
N ASP A 175 -3.69 -7.81 17.37
CA ASP A 175 -2.91 -6.63 17.75
C ASP A 175 -1.41 -6.91 17.71
N ALA A 176 -1.00 -8.09 18.18
CA ALA A 176 0.41 -8.47 18.21
C ALA A 176 0.97 -8.82 16.81
N ARG A 177 0.11 -9.12 15.84
CA ARG A 177 0.50 -9.32 14.43
C ARG A 177 0.59 -7.99 13.67
N TRP A 178 -0.28 -7.02 13.95
CA TRP A 178 -0.43 -5.81 13.11
C TRP A 178 0.08 -4.52 13.76
N GLY A 179 -0.02 -4.42 15.08
CA GLY A 179 0.66 -3.43 15.91
C GLY A 179 0.22 -1.98 15.74
N LYS A 180 0.51 -1.16 16.76
CA LYS A 180 0.57 0.29 16.56
C LYS A 180 1.85 0.61 15.78
N LEU A 181 1.77 1.54 14.83
CA LEU A 181 2.92 1.95 14.02
C LEU A 181 3.99 2.64 14.88
N GLU A 182 3.56 3.26 15.98
CA GLU A 182 4.43 3.74 17.05
C GLU A 182 4.93 2.56 17.90
N CYS A 183 6.02 1.95 17.42
CA CYS A 183 6.70 0.84 18.09
C CYS A 183 8.12 1.27 18.48
N GLU A 184 8.22 1.93 19.64
CA GLU A 184 9.51 2.44 20.13
C GLU A 184 10.53 1.30 20.24
N GLN A 185 11.70 1.50 19.61
CA GLN A 185 12.82 0.55 19.58
C GLN A 185 12.46 -0.88 19.14
N ARG A 186 11.39 -1.07 18.35
CA ARG A 186 10.86 -2.40 17.95
C ARG A 186 10.42 -3.27 19.12
N ALA A 187 10.09 -2.68 20.28
CA ALA A 187 9.69 -3.43 21.48
C ALA A 187 8.36 -4.22 21.34
N CYS A 188 7.57 -3.91 20.32
CA CYS A 188 6.35 -4.65 19.96
C CYS A 188 6.60 -5.86 19.03
N ASP A 189 7.83 -6.06 18.54
CA ASP A 189 8.15 -7.17 17.64
C ASP A 189 7.99 -8.51 18.38
N LEU A 190 6.98 -9.29 17.98
CA LEU A 190 6.85 -10.67 18.44
C LEU A 190 8.00 -11.53 17.89
N GLN A 191 9.03 -11.73 18.69
CA GLN A 191 10.00 -12.80 18.46
C GLN A 191 9.32 -14.15 18.72
N GLY A 192 9.27 -14.99 17.69
CA GLY A 192 8.76 -16.35 17.85
C GLY A 192 9.75 -17.18 18.65
N THR A 193 9.33 -17.65 19.83
CA THR A 193 10.07 -18.67 20.58
C THR A 193 9.86 -20.04 19.93
N THR A 194 10.93 -20.84 19.86
CA THR A 194 10.89 -22.26 19.45
C THR A 194 10.58 -23.19 20.62
N ASP A 195 10.42 -22.64 21.83
CA ASP A 195 10.19 -23.39 23.05
C ASP A 195 8.73 -23.82 23.13
N LEU A 196 8.47 -25.06 22.72
CA LEU A 196 7.20 -25.76 22.95
C LEU A 196 7.21 -26.21 24.41
N GLY A 197 6.75 -25.33 25.30
CA GLY A 197 6.82 -25.54 26.75
C GLY A 197 6.25 -26.90 27.19
N GLU A 198 7.02 -27.57 28.05
CA GLU A 198 6.65 -28.79 28.79
C GLU A 198 5.58 -28.54 29.87
#